data_AF-A0A075FPE0-F1
#
_entry.id   AF-A0A075FPE0-F1
#
_cell.length_a   1.000
_cell.length_b   1.000
_cell.length_c   1.000
_cell.angle_alpha   90.00
_cell.angle_beta   90.00
_cell.angle_gamma   90.00
#
_symmetry.space_group_name_H-M   'P 1'
#
loop_
_entity.id
_entity.type
_entity.pdbx_description
1 polymer ?
#
loop_
_entity_poly.entity_id
_entity_poly.type
_entity_poly.pdbx_seq_one_letter_code
_entity_poly.pdbx_strand_id
1 'polypeptide(L)' 'MISYFNGRKKATLFVAIGLGLLGFGEFVSWYSFVFPETILYVGSILIKICGLISLGIPILKIPLRKVTFDENV' A
#
# COMPACT_ATOMS: atom_id res chain seq x y z
N MET A 1 -5.10 20.83 18.17
CA MET A 1 -5.45 19.38 18.12
C MET A 1 -5.85 18.88 16.73
N ILE A 2 -6.48 19.70 15.87
CA ILE A 2 -6.95 19.28 14.54
C ILE A 2 -5.82 18.82 13.58
N SER A 3 -4.63 19.42 13.68
CA SER A 3 -3.49 19.12 12.80
C SER A 3 -2.88 17.72 13.07
N TYR A 4 -2.83 17.27 14.33
CA TYR A 4 -2.28 15.96 14.71
C TYR A 4 -3.16 14.78 14.22
N PHE A 5 -4.48 14.96 14.23
CA PHE A 5 -5.42 13.95 13.71
C PHE A 5 -5.40 13.86 12.18
N ASN A 6 -5.09 14.96 11.49
CA ASN A 6 -5.05 15.00 10.03
C ASN A 6 -3.88 14.16 9.46
N GLY A 7 -2.76 14.07 10.19
CA GLY A 7 -1.60 13.25 9.81
C GLY A 7 -1.88 11.74 9.87
N ARG A 8 -2.49 11.24 10.96
CA ARG A 8 -2.85 9.81 11.11
C ARG A 8 -3.91 9.37 10.10
N LYS A 9 -4.96 10.16 9.90
CA LYS A 9 -6.05 9.81 8.96
C LYS A 9 -5.56 9.65 7.52
N LYS A 10 -4.60 10.48 7.09
CA LYS A 10 -4.03 10.38 5.74
C LYS A 10 -3.31 9.05 5.53
N ALA A 11 -2.47 8.63 6.48
CA ALA A 11 -1.74 7.36 6.38
C ALA A 11 -2.70 6.17 6.27
N THR A 12 -3.74 6.11 7.12
CA THR A 12 -4.75 5.04 7.06
C THR A 12 -5.50 5.02 5.72
N LEU A 13 -5.81 6.18 5.13
CA LEU A 13 -6.45 6.26 3.82
C LEU A 13 -5.54 5.73 2.70
N PHE A 14 -4.26 6.08 2.69
CA PHE A 14 -3.29 5.53 1.72
C PHE A 14 -3.13 4.01 1.86
N VAL A 15 -3.18 3.50 3.10
CA VAL A 15 -3.17 2.05 3.36
C VAL A 15 -4.43 1.38 2.84
N ALA A 16 -5.61 1.92 3.15
CA ALA A 16 -6.88 1.36 2.69
C ALA A 16 -6.99 1.36 1.16
N ILE A 17 -6.57 2.44 0.51
CA ILE A 17 -6.53 2.55 -0.96
C ILE A 17 -5.52 1.55 -1.55
N GLY A 18 -4.32 1.46 -1.00
CA GLY A 18 -3.29 0.52 -1.48
C GLY A 18 -3.70 -0.95 -1.34
N LEU A 19 -4.29 -1.32 -0.21
CA LEU A 19 -4.82 -2.67 0.02
C LEU A 19 -6.03 -2.97 -0.88
N GLY A 20 -6.92 -2.00 -1.09
CA GLY A 20 -8.06 -2.14 -2.02
C GLY A 20 -7.60 -2.37 -3.46
N LEU A 21 -6.62 -1.60 -3.93
CA LEU A 21 -6.00 -1.78 -5.25
C LEU A 21 -5.30 -3.14 -5.38
N LEU A 22 -4.59 -3.59 -4.35
CA LEU A 22 -3.94 -4.91 -4.37
C LEU A 22 -4.95 -6.05 -4.41
N GLY A 23 -5.99 -5.99 -3.58
CA GLY A 23 -7.07 -6.97 -3.60
C GLY A 23 -7.77 -7.00 -4.97
N PHE A 24 -8.06 -5.84 -5.55
CA PHE A 24 -8.63 -5.75 -6.88
C PHE A 24 -7.70 -6.31 -7.97
N GLY A 25 -6.40 -6.03 -7.90
CA GLY A 25 -5.39 -6.61 -8.79
C GLY A 25 -5.34 -8.13 -8.71
N GLU A 26 -5.46 -8.73 -7.52
CA GLU A 26 -5.60 -10.17 -7.34
C GLU A 26 -6.87 -10.73 -7.98
N PHE A 27 -8.01 -10.06 -7.81
CA PHE A 27 -9.25 -10.44 -8.49
C PHE A 27 -9.11 -10.45 -10.02
N VAL A 28 -8.48 -9.41 -10.60
CA VAL A 28 -8.21 -9.35 -12.05
C VAL A 28 -7.19 -10.42 -12.47
N SER A 29 -6.19 -10.70 -11.63
CA SER A 29 -5.22 -11.77 -11.83
C SER A 29 -5.87 -13.15 -11.91
N TRP A 30 -6.89 -13.38 -11.07
CA TRP A 30 -7.65 -14.63 -11.08
C TRP A 30 -8.46 -14.78 -12.37
N TYR A 31 -9.02 -13.69 -12.87
CA TYR A 31 -9.70 -13.68 -14.17
C TYR A 31 -8.75 -14.00 -15.33
N SER A 32 -7.52 -13.48 -15.26
CA SER A 32 -6.46 -13.79 -16.22
C SER A 32 -5.98 -15.24 -16.14
N PHE A 33 -6.14 -15.93 -15.01
CA PHE A 33 -5.83 -17.37 -14.91
C PHE A 33 -6.87 -18.21 -15.65
N VAL A 34 -8.14 -17.81 -15.62
CA VAL A 34 -9.23 -18.46 -16.37
C VAL A 34 -9.12 -18.19 -17.88
N PHE A 35 -8.63 -17.00 -18.27
CA PHE A 35 -8.42 -16.60 -19.66
C PHE A 35 -6.97 -16.12 -19.90
N PRO A 36 -6.03 -17.04 -20.13
CA PRO A 36 -4.59 -16.76 -20.16
C PRO A 36 -4.08 -15.87 -21.30
N GLU A 37 -4.89 -15.62 -22.34
CA GLU A 37 -4.49 -14.90 -23.57
C GLU A 37 -4.96 -13.44 -23.62
N THR A 38 -4.79 -12.66 -22.53
CA THR A 38 -5.30 -11.27 -22.55
C THR A 38 -4.44 -10.23 -21.83
N ILE A 39 -4.51 -9.00 -22.36
CA ILE A 39 -4.08 -7.70 -21.81
C ILE A 39 -4.41 -7.51 -20.32
N LEU A 40 -5.37 -8.27 -19.79
CA LEU A 40 -5.78 -8.28 -18.38
C LEU A 40 -4.64 -8.69 -17.44
N TYR A 41 -3.71 -9.56 -17.86
CA TYR A 41 -2.54 -9.91 -17.06
C TYR A 41 -1.63 -8.70 -16.81
N VAL A 42 -1.34 -7.95 -17.87
CA VAL A 42 -0.51 -6.73 -17.80
C VAL A 42 -1.22 -5.67 -16.94
N GLY A 43 -2.54 -5.51 -17.09
CA GLY A 43 -3.35 -4.62 -16.27
C GLY A 43 -3.32 -4.98 -14.77
N SER A 44 -3.41 -6.27 -14.44
CA SER A 44 -3.29 -6.79 -13.06
C SER A 44 -1.94 -6.42 -12.43
N ILE A 45 -0.84 -6.64 -13.16
CA ILE A 45 0.51 -6.32 -12.68
C ILE A 45 0.66 -4.82 -12.41
N LEU A 46 0.19 -3.96 -13.33
CA LEU A 46 0.25 -2.50 -13.16
C LEU A 46 -0.53 -2.04 -11.92
N ILE A 47 -1.73 -2.59 -11.71
CA ILE A 47 -2.55 -2.29 -10.52
C ILE A 47 -1.83 -2.71 -9.24
N LYS A 48 -1.18 -3.88 -9.22
CA LYS A 48 -0.40 -4.35 -8.07
C LYS A 48 0.79 -3.43 -7.77
N ILE A 49 1.52 -3.00 -8.80
CA ILE A 49 2.64 -2.06 -8.65
C ILE A 49 2.15 -0.73 -8.05
N CYS A 50 1.06 -0.17 -8.58
CA CYS A 50 0.45 1.05 -8.02
C CYS A 50 -0.02 0.86 -6.58
N GLY A 51 -0.63 -0.28 -6.24
CA GLY A 51 -1.04 -0.62 -4.88
C GLY A 51 0.14 -0.67 -3.91
N LEU A 52 1.26 -1.29 -4.31
CA LEU A 52 2.49 -1.35 -3.50
C LEU A 52 3.13 0.02 -3.30
N ILE A 53 3.19 0.86 -4.35
CA ILE A 53 3.69 2.24 -4.25
C ILE A 53 2.84 3.06 -3.26
N SER A 54 1.51 2.90 -3.32
CA SER A 54 0.60 3.57 -2.40
C SER A 54 0.80 3.13 -0.93
N LEU A 55 1.19 1.87 -0.68
CA LEU A 55 1.54 1.40 0.66
C LEU A 55 2.91 1.89 1.13
N GLY A 56 3.86 2.11 0.21
CA GLY A 56 5.19 2.63 0.55
C GLY A 56 5.15 3.99 1.24
N ILE A 57 4.28 4.90 0.78
CA ILE A 57 4.15 6.27 1.32
C ILE A 57 3.80 6.30 2.83
N PRO A 58 2.75 5.61 3.32
CA PRO A 58 2.45 5.57 4.75
C PRO A 58 3.48 4.76 5.55
N ILE A 59 4.05 3.69 4.99
CA ILE A 59 5.08 2.88 5.68
C ILE A 59 6.34 3.71 5.94
N LEU A 60 6.81 4.49 4.97
CA LEU A 60 7.98 5.35 5.12
C LEU A 60 7.75 6.53 6.10
N LYS A 61 6.48 6.92 6.30
CA LYS A 61 6.11 7.97 7.26
C LYS A 61 6.00 7.48 8.70
N ILE A 62 5.90 6.18 8.94
CA ILE A 62 5.97 5.63 10.29
C ILE A 62 7.44 5.80 10.72
N PRO A 63 7.75 6.62 11.74
CA PRO A 63 9.12 6.83 12.16
C PRO A 63 9.65 5.49 12.71
N LEU A 64 10.46 4.80 11.89
CA LEU A 64 11.30 3.68 12.33
C LEU A 64 12.34 4.13 13.38
N ARG A 65 12.39 5.43 13.70
CA ARG A 65 13.22 6.03 14.74
C ARG A 65 12.55 5.94 16.11
N LYS A 66 12.44 4.73 16.64
CA LYS A 66 12.44 4.53 18.10
C LYS A 66 13.21 3.27 18.48
N VAL A 67 14.34 3.02 17.81
CA VAL A 67 15.48 2.44 18.54
C VAL A 67 16.08 3.61 19.32
N THR A 68 15.46 3.93 20.46
CA THR A 68 16.19 4.59 21.54
C THR A 68 17.24 3.56 21.94
N PHE A 69 18.47 3.75 21.45
CA PHE A 69 19.60 3.32 22.25
C PHE A 69 19.54 4.23 23.47
N ASP A 70 19.24 3.61 24.61
CA ASP A 70 19.29 4.24 25.91
C ASP A 70 20.72 4.75 26.08
N GLU A 71 20.91 6.05 25.90
CA GLU A 71 22.19 6.72 26.13
C GLU A 71 22.27 6.96 27.65
N ASN A 72 22.48 5.89 28.41
CA ASN A 72 22.74 5.91 29.85
C ASN A 72 23.58 4.69 30.26
N VAL A 73 24.83 4.64 29.77
CA VAL A 73 25.99 4.11 30.51
C VAL A 73 27.24 4.89 30.11
#